data_AF-A0A971TTF7-F1
#
_entry.id   AF-A0A971TTF7-F1
#
_cell.length_a   1.000
_cell.length_b   1.000
_cell.length_c   1.000
_cell.angle_alpha   90.00
_cell.angle_beta   90.00
_cell.angle_gamma   90.00
#
_symmetry.space_group_name_H-M   'P 1'
#
loop_
_entity.id
_entity.type
_entity.pdbx_description
1 polymer ?
#
loop_
_entity_poly.entity_id
_entity_poly.type
_entity_poly.pdbx_seq_one_letter_code
_entity_poly.pdbx_strand_id
1 'polypeptide(L)'
;MKLTQKDAEFVARLGRLMDEKDLSVELRRRPVAHMVLRRNYGAKIAAVFGVTRQGVRWRFNRVFNEVYVQAYCTIAWIESRFGTELRQMALEVARDRAEMRRRALEATGQAAGVRGVGKHED
;
A
#
# COMPACT_ATOMS: atom_id res chain seq x y z
N MET A 1 12.56 3.72 -2.61
CA MET A 1 12.25 2.55 -3.48
C MET A 1 10.86 2.74 -4.09
N LYS A 2 10.63 2.33 -5.34
CA LYS A 2 9.31 2.35 -5.97
C LYS A 2 8.56 1.04 -5.67
N LEU A 3 7.24 1.12 -5.51
CA LEU A 3 6.39 -0.08 -5.42
C LEU A 3 6.42 -0.82 -6.76
N THR A 4 6.57 -2.15 -6.69
CA THR A 4 6.44 -3.02 -7.86
C THR A 4 4.97 -3.37 -8.13
N GLN A 5 4.65 -3.92 -9.29
CA GLN A 5 3.30 -4.43 -9.59
C GLN A 5 2.85 -5.49 -8.55
N LYS A 6 3.77 -6.38 -8.16
CA LYS A 6 3.55 -7.39 -7.12
C LYS A 6 3.28 -6.79 -5.74
N ASP A 7 3.85 -5.61 -5.45
CA ASP A 7 3.58 -4.86 -4.22
C ASP A 7 2.18 -4.22 -4.28
N ALA A 8 1.79 -3.66 -5.43
CA ALA A 8 0.46 -3.07 -5.63
C ALA A 8 -0.67 -4.11 -5.53
N GLU A 9 -0.52 -5.27 -6.17
CA GLU A 9 -1.46 -6.39 -6.06
C GLU A 9 -1.57 -6.91 -4.63
N PHE A 10 -0.44 -6.97 -3.92
CA PHE A 10 -0.42 -7.36 -2.50
C PHE A 10 -1.24 -6.39 -1.65
N VAL A 11 -1.03 -5.08 -1.81
CA VAL A 11 -1.78 -4.05 -1.07
C VAL A 11 -3.27 -4.15 -1.38
N ALA A 12 -3.66 -4.34 -2.64
CA ALA A 12 -5.06 -4.45 -3.03
C ALA A 12 -5.77 -5.65 -2.38
N ARG A 13 -5.12 -6.83 -2.38
CA ARG A 13 -5.66 -8.04 -1.72
C ARG A 13 -5.68 -7.89 -0.20
N LEU A 14 -4.64 -7.27 0.36
CA LEU A 14 -4.55 -7.04 1.80
C LEU A 14 -5.66 -6.11 2.30
N GLY A 15 -5.99 -5.06 1.53
CA GLY A 15 -7.10 -4.15 1.85
C GLY A 15 -8.42 -4.88 2.07
N ARG A 16 -8.79 -5.79 1.16
CA ARG A 16 -10.03 -6.59 1.27
C ARG A 16 -10.08 -7.41 2.58
N LEU A 17 -8.97 -8.04 2.96
CA LEU A 17 -8.89 -8.82 4.21
C LEU A 17 -8.96 -7.93 5.47
N MET A 18 -8.54 -6.67 5.37
CA MET A 18 -8.71 -5.71 6.46
C MET A 18 -10.16 -5.24 6.56
N ASP A 19 -10.84 -5.02 5.42
CA ASP A 19 -12.25 -4.65 5.37
C ASP A 19 -13.15 -5.76 5.94
N GLU A 20 -12.83 -7.02 5.61
CA GLU A 20 -13.46 -8.23 6.17
C GLU A 20 -13.09 -8.47 7.65
N LYS A 21 -12.24 -7.63 8.25
CA LYS A 21 -11.73 -7.73 9.64
C LYS A 21 -10.96 -9.02 9.96
N ASP A 22 -10.59 -9.79 8.95
CA ASP A 22 -9.76 -11.00 9.07
C ASP A 22 -8.35 -10.68 9.56
N LEU A 23 -7.84 -9.52 9.15
CA LEU A 23 -6.52 -9.02 9.49
C LEU A 23 -6.61 -7.64 10.14
N SER A 24 -5.64 -7.36 11.01
CA SER A 24 -5.43 -6.02 11.56
C SER A 24 -3.95 -5.68 11.54
N VAL A 25 -3.62 -4.40 11.44
CA VAL A 25 -2.25 -3.90 11.63
C VAL A 25 -2.10 -3.44 13.07
N GLU A 26 -1.03 -3.86 13.73
CA GLU A 26 -0.66 -3.37 15.05
C GLU A 26 0.74 -2.75 15.01
N LEU A 27 0.95 -1.74 15.83
CA LEU A 27 2.27 -1.17 16.08
C LEU A 27 2.99 -1.97 17.17
N ARG A 28 4.12 -2.60 16.81
CA ARG A 28 5.05 -3.19 17.77
C ARG A 28 6.15 -2.19 18.08
N ARG A 29 6.37 -1.93 19.37
CA ARG A 29 7.45 -1.09 19.87
C ARG A 29 8.55 -2.01 20.40
N ARG A 30 9.61 -2.35 19.62
CA ARG A 30 10.94 -2.82 20.12
C ARG A 30 11.88 -3.37 19.02
N PRO A 31 13.19 -3.11 19.12
CA PRO A 31 13.83 -1.89 19.68
C PRO A 31 13.48 -0.65 18.85
N VAL A 32 13.14 -0.83 17.57
CA VAL A 32 12.56 0.18 16.69
C VAL A 32 11.08 -0.14 16.48
N ALA A 33 10.24 0.89 16.46
CA ALA A 33 8.82 0.72 16.21
C ALA A 33 8.58 0.23 14.78
N HIS A 34 7.78 -0.81 14.61
CA HIS A 34 7.41 -1.35 13.31
C HIS A 34 5.98 -1.89 13.34
N MET A 35 5.33 -1.84 12.19
CA MET A 35 4.02 -2.42 11.98
C MET A 35 4.13 -3.94 11.81
N VAL A 36 3.15 -4.67 12.33
CA VAL A 36 2.98 -6.10 12.11
C VAL A 36 1.52 -6.37 11.77
N LEU A 37 1.22 -7.32 10.89
CA LEU A 37 -0.18 -7.79 10.84
C LEU A 37 -0.46 -8.79 11.96
N ARG A 38 -1.71 -8.84 12.38
CA ARG A 38 -2.24 -9.71 13.44
C ARG A 38 -3.56 -10.36 13.02
N ARG A 39 -4.17 -11.12 13.94
CA ARG A 39 -5.39 -11.93 13.77
C ARG A 39 -5.17 -13.16 12.90
N ASN A 40 -6.04 -13.43 11.93
CA ASN A 40 -6.26 -14.75 11.34
C ASN A 40 -5.16 -15.12 10.34
N TYR A 41 -3.96 -15.29 10.88
CA TYR A 41 -2.70 -15.59 10.23
C TYR A 41 -2.55 -17.07 9.88
N GLY A 42 -3.65 -17.81 9.71
CA GLY A 42 -3.65 -19.25 9.46
C GLY A 42 -3.54 -19.60 7.98
N ALA A 43 -4.12 -20.75 7.60
CA ALA A 43 -4.14 -21.26 6.22
C ALA A 43 -4.81 -20.30 5.22
N LYS A 44 -5.75 -19.45 5.66
CA LYS A 44 -6.49 -18.47 4.83
C LYS A 44 -5.54 -17.49 4.11
N ILE A 45 -4.47 -17.02 4.77
CA ILE A 45 -3.49 -16.13 4.14
C ILE A 45 -2.74 -16.82 2.99
N ALA A 46 -2.33 -18.07 3.19
CA ALA A 46 -1.58 -18.78 2.17
C ALA A 46 -2.43 -19.03 0.91
N ALA A 47 -3.71 -19.34 1.09
CA ALA A 47 -4.66 -19.50 0.01
C ALA A 47 -4.92 -18.17 -0.75
N VAL A 48 -5.13 -17.05 -0.04
CA VAL A 48 -5.46 -15.75 -0.67
C VAL A 48 -4.27 -15.16 -1.44
N PHE A 49 -3.06 -15.27 -0.89
CA PHE A 49 -1.87 -14.68 -1.50
C PHE A 49 -1.09 -15.65 -2.39
N GLY A 50 -1.38 -16.95 -2.34
CA GLY A 50 -0.67 -17.97 -3.11
C GLY A 50 0.80 -18.14 -2.69
N VAL A 51 1.16 -17.69 -1.48
CA VAL A 51 2.52 -17.75 -0.93
C VAL A 51 2.48 -18.15 0.53
N THR A 52 3.63 -18.55 1.08
CA THR A 52 3.72 -18.90 2.50
C THR A 52 3.41 -17.71 3.41
N ARG A 53 3.03 -18.00 4.66
CA ARG A 53 2.84 -16.98 5.71
C ARG A 53 4.09 -16.09 5.87
N GLN A 54 5.28 -16.67 5.76
CA GLN A 54 6.54 -15.92 5.81
C GLN A 54 6.69 -15.00 4.60
N GLY A 55 6.31 -15.45 3.40
CA GLY A 55 6.27 -14.61 2.19
C GLY A 55 5.35 -13.40 2.36
N VAL A 56 4.16 -13.59 2.96
CA VAL A 56 3.25 -12.48 3.28
C VAL A 56 3.86 -11.52 4.30
N ARG A 57 4.45 -12.03 5.38
CA ARG A 57 5.13 -11.19 6.39
C ARG A 57 6.27 -10.38 5.78
N TRP A 58 7.07 -11.01 4.93
CA TRP A 58 8.17 -10.34 4.24
C TRP A 58 7.66 -9.22 3.33
N ARG A 59 6.63 -9.49 2.52
CA ARG A 59 6.07 -8.46 1.63
C ARG A 59 5.39 -7.34 2.41
N PHE A 60 4.70 -7.65 3.51
CA PHE A 60 4.17 -6.64 4.41
C PHE A 60 5.29 -5.76 4.98
N ASN A 61 6.38 -6.35 5.47
CA ASN A 61 7.52 -5.59 5.98
C ASN A 61 8.10 -4.65 4.93
N ARG A 62 8.36 -5.18 3.73
CA ARG A 62 8.86 -4.40 2.60
C ARG A 62 7.96 -3.21 2.28
N VAL A 63 6.65 -3.42 2.14
CA VAL A 63 5.74 -2.35 1.72
C VAL A 63 5.51 -1.33 2.83
N PHE A 64 5.17 -1.78 4.03
CA PHE A 64 4.70 -0.91 5.09
C PHE A 64 5.84 -0.41 5.98
N ASN A 65 6.79 -1.25 6.38
CA ASN A 65 7.89 -0.83 7.26
C ASN A 65 9.08 -0.25 6.52
N GLU A 66 9.34 -0.67 5.28
CA GLU A 66 10.45 -0.11 4.50
C GLU A 66 9.95 1.01 3.59
N VAL A 67 9.13 0.72 2.56
CA VAL A 67 8.76 1.71 1.54
C VAL A 67 7.92 2.86 2.12
N TYR A 68 6.85 2.54 2.85
CA TYR A 68 5.92 3.55 3.37
C TYR A 68 6.58 4.41 4.46
N VAL A 69 7.20 3.81 5.48
CA VAL A 69 7.93 4.57 6.52
C VAL A 69 9.07 5.40 5.92
N GLN A 70 9.85 4.86 4.98
CA GLN A 70 10.93 5.64 4.35
C GLN A 70 10.41 6.85 3.57
N ALA A 71 9.21 6.76 2.99
CA ALA A 71 8.58 7.92 2.35
C ALA A 71 8.30 9.03 3.37
N TYR A 72 7.77 8.70 4.55
CA TYR A 72 7.59 9.67 5.64
C TYR A 72 8.91 10.22 6.17
N CYS A 73 9.94 9.38 6.34
CA CYS A 73 11.27 9.85 6.76
C CYS A 73 11.84 10.86 5.75
N THR A 74 11.69 10.57 4.45
CA THR A 74 12.14 11.49 3.38
C THR A 74 11.38 12.80 3.41
N ILE A 75 10.05 12.74 3.53
CA ILE A 75 9.20 13.93 3.63
C ILE A 75 9.61 14.77 4.85
N ALA A 76 9.70 14.16 6.02
CA ALA A 76 10.08 14.83 7.26
C ALA A 76 11.47 15.49 7.16
N TRP A 77 12.42 14.83 6.50
CA TRP A 77 13.77 15.38 6.30
C TRP A 77 13.80 16.59 5.36
N ILE A 78 12.99 16.58 4.29
CA ILE A 78 12.85 17.72 3.39
C ILE A 78 12.13 18.87 4.12
N GLU A 79 11.00 18.58 4.75
CA GLU A 79 10.16 19.58 5.40
C GLU A 79 10.83 20.20 6.63
N SER A 80 11.74 19.48 7.30
CA SER A 80 12.55 20.05 8.38
C SER A 80 13.53 21.14 7.91
N ARG A 81 13.75 21.30 6.59
CA ARG A 81 14.66 22.30 5.99
C ARG A 81 13.93 23.39 5.23
N PHE A 82 12.82 23.05 4.58
CA PHE A 82 12.10 23.95 3.68
C PHE A 82 10.68 24.30 4.17
N GLY A 83 10.29 23.82 5.36
CA GLY A 83 8.91 23.90 5.83
C GLY A 83 7.97 23.04 5.00
N THR A 84 6.65 23.24 5.17
CA THR A 84 5.62 22.43 4.50
C THR A 84 5.04 23.07 3.24
N GLU A 85 5.56 24.22 2.82
CA GLU A 85 5.04 24.99 1.66
C GLU A 85 5.10 24.17 0.36
N LEU A 86 6.14 23.34 0.21
CA LEU A 86 6.32 22.47 -0.96
C LEU A 86 5.29 21.32 -1.05
N ARG A 87 4.57 21.03 0.04
CA ARG A 87 3.71 19.85 0.13
C ARG A 87 2.55 19.89 -0.87
N GLN A 88 1.90 21.05 -1.03
CA GLN A 88 0.77 21.15 -1.96
C GLN A 88 1.21 20.94 -3.41
N MET A 89 2.30 21.58 -3.81
CA MET A 89 2.91 21.37 -5.14
C MET A 89 3.29 19.89 -5.35
N ALA A 90 3.88 19.23 -4.35
CA ALA A 90 4.22 17.81 -4.44
C ALA A 90 2.98 16.90 -4.59
N LEU A 91 1.88 17.23 -3.91
CA LEU A 91 0.61 16.51 -4.03
C LEU A 91 -0.05 16.69 -5.40
N GLU A 92 0.00 17.89 -5.97
CA GLU A 92 -0.46 18.15 -7.35
C GLU A 92 0.32 17.31 -8.35
N VAL A 93 1.65 17.35 -8.31
CA VAL A 93 2.51 16.53 -9.18
C VAL A 93 2.23 15.03 -8.98
N ALA A 94 1.95 14.58 -7.76
CA ALA A 94 1.60 13.19 -7.50
C ALA A 94 0.26 12.78 -8.14
N ARG A 95 -0.76 13.66 -8.08
CA ARG A 95 -2.07 13.44 -8.72
C ARG A 95 -1.95 13.38 -10.23
N ASP A 96 -1.24 14.32 -10.84
CA ASP A 96 -1.01 14.35 -12.29
C ASP A 96 -0.34 13.07 -12.76
N ARG A 97 0.70 12.62 -12.06
CA ARG A 97 1.39 11.35 -12.38
C ARG A 97 0.48 10.13 -12.24
N ALA A 98 -0.49 10.15 -11.33
CA ALA A 98 -1.45 9.06 -11.16
C ALA A 98 -2.48 9.06 -12.29
N GLU A 99 -2.96 10.24 -12.69
CA GLU A 99 -3.86 10.39 -13.83
C GLU A 99 -3.19 9.99 -15.15
N MET A 100 -1.94 10.42 -15.39
CA MET A 100 -1.18 10.01 -16.58
C MET A 100 -1.04 8.48 -16.66
N ARG A 101 -0.78 7.82 -15.53
CA ARG A 101 -0.74 6.35 -15.47
C ARG A 101 -2.10 5.73 -15.78
N ARG A 102 -3.19 6.28 -15.24
CA ARG A 102 -4.55 5.82 -15.51
C ARG A 102 -4.88 5.92 -17.01
N ARG A 103 -4.62 7.07 -17.63
CA ARG A 103 -4.85 7.31 -19.06
C ARG A 103 -4.01 6.37 -19.94
N ALA A 104 -2.75 6.11 -19.56
CA ALA A 104 -1.90 5.16 -20.29
C ALA A 104 -2.42 3.71 -20.21
N LEU A 105 -2.97 3.30 -19.07
CA LEU A 105 -3.59 1.98 -18.91
C LEU A 105 -4.92 1.86 -19.69
N GLU A 106 -5.70 2.94 -19.77
CA GLU A 106 -6.92 3.02 -20.57
C GLU A 106 -6.61 2.94 -22.07
N ALA A 107 -5.60 3.69 -22.55
CA ALA A 107 -5.19 3.69 -23.95
C ALA A 107 -4.62 2.34 -24.43
N THR A 108 -4.06 1.54 -23.53
CA THR A 108 -3.51 0.20 -23.83
C THR A 108 -4.53 -0.93 -23.66
N GLY A 109 -5.80 -0.60 -23.38
CA GLY A 109 -6.89 -1.59 -23.24
C GLY A 109 -6.84 -2.42 -21.94
N GLN A 110 -6.00 -2.06 -20.97
CA GLN A 110 -5.83 -2.79 -19.71
C GLN A 110 -6.74 -2.31 -18.56
N ALA A 111 -7.70 -1.41 -18.85
CA ALA A 111 -8.53 -0.75 -17.84
C ALA A 111 -9.54 -1.65 -17.09
N ALA A 112 -9.76 -2.89 -17.52
CA ALA A 112 -10.80 -3.77 -16.96
C ALA A 112 -10.46 -4.40 -15.59
N GLY A 113 -9.35 -4.06 -14.94
CA GLY A 113 -8.91 -4.70 -13.70
C GLY A 113 -9.16 -3.94 -12.38
N VAL A 114 -9.60 -2.67 -12.41
CA VAL A 114 -9.59 -1.80 -11.21
C VAL A 114 -10.94 -1.16 -10.85
N ARG A 115 -12.00 -1.35 -11.65
CA ARG A 115 -13.36 -0.94 -11.24
C ARG A 115 -14.16 -2.13 -10.73
N GLY A 116 -14.19 -2.28 -9.42
CA GLY A 116 -14.98 -3.30 -8.76
C GLY A 116 -15.13 -3.07 -7.27
N VAL A 117 -15.36 -1.83 -6.83
CA VAL A 117 -15.94 -1.52 -5.52
C VAL A 117 -16.78 -0.26 -5.67
N GLY A 118 -18.11 -0.38 -5.52
CA GLY A 118 -19.01 0.74 -5.26
C GLY A 118 -19.98 1.12 -6.38
N LYS A 119 -21.06 0.34 -6.50
CA LYS A 119 -22.45 0.81 -6.59
C LYS A 119 -23.38 -0.41 -6.53
N HIS A 120 -23.84 -0.75 -5.32
CA HIS A 120 -25.14 -1.36 -5.15
C HIS A 120 -26.05 -0.21 -4.73
N GLU A 121 -26.89 0.22 -5.67
CA GLU A 121 -28.08 1.00 -5.42
C GLU A 121 -29.17 -0.01 -5.03
N ASP A 122 -29.81 0.21 -3.89
CA ASP A 122 -31.22 -0.09 -3.63
C ASP A 122 -31.84 1.19 -3.07
#